data_AF-A0A5A9GJP9-F1
#
_entry.id   AF-A0A5A9GJP9-F1
#
_cell.length_a   1.000
_cell.length_b   1.000
_cell.length_c   1.000
_cell.angle_alpha   90.00
_cell.angle_beta   90.00
_cell.angle_gamma   90.00
#
_symmetry.space_group_name_H-M   'P 1'
#
loop_
_entity.id
_entity.type
_entity.pdbx_description
1 polymer ?
#
loop_
_entity_poly.entity_id
_entity_poly.type
_entity_poly.pdbx_seq_one_letter_code
_entity_poly.pdbx_strand_id
1 'polypeptide(L)'
;MLNSSARLSNAMGESFQRGAGGKSVKPFSGGLWQPTRNRKAPGTAEGWSCFGFRGPLCDPWRTRPMTAADPLPPPLPMSDIQQGPGRALLPGVFSLGFALGGFFDGILLHQILQWHHLLSGLASPAYADITVQILADGLFHTLMYLIAALGLWLLWRGRAGLTHVGGRRLMGWALLGFGAWHILDGLLSHWLLGLHRIRMDVENRLFWDLLWFFVFGVAVMLAGWLLTRGESGAAGGSSGRRRAAVPVLLTLAVGVAGAVATLPPPGVTTALVLFRPGTTAGEALAALASVDGRTVWSDPSGRLWAVDLPDGGSALDLYQGGALLVSNGVVPAGCLDWFRPAPGQGGRAAL
;
A
#
# COMPACT_ATOMS: atom_id res chain seq x y z
N MET A 1 -15.34 -50.52 -33.91
CA MET A 1 -15.04 -51.18 -32.61
C MET A 1 -15.79 -50.43 -31.52
N LEU A 2 -16.57 -51.18 -30.76
CA LEU A 2 -17.47 -50.85 -29.62
C LEU A 2 -16.76 -50.06 -28.49
N ASN A 3 -17.34 -49.50 -27.44
CA ASN A 3 -18.67 -49.00 -27.00
C ASN A 3 -18.46 -48.61 -25.51
N SER A 4 -19.09 -47.52 -25.04
CA SER A 4 -19.64 -47.28 -23.69
C SER A 4 -18.86 -47.57 -22.37
N SER A 5 -18.82 -46.53 -21.52
CA SER A 5 -19.38 -46.45 -20.15
C SER A 5 -19.01 -47.51 -19.08
N ALA A 6 -18.47 -47.07 -17.93
CA ALA A 6 -19.04 -47.25 -16.57
C ALA A 6 -18.06 -47.00 -15.40
N ARG A 7 -18.53 -46.19 -14.43
CA ARG A 7 -18.53 -46.32 -12.96
C ARG A 7 -17.35 -47.01 -12.23
N LEU A 8 -16.90 -46.36 -11.13
CA LEU A 8 -16.68 -46.86 -9.75
C LEU A 8 -16.03 -45.71 -8.95
N SER A 9 -16.66 -45.00 -8.01
CA SER A 9 -17.22 -45.38 -6.70
C SER A 9 -16.20 -45.94 -5.70
N ASN A 10 -16.11 -45.25 -4.56
CA ASN A 10 -15.73 -45.71 -3.22
C ASN A 10 -14.32 -46.22 -2.95
N ALA A 11 -13.54 -45.40 -2.24
CA ALA A 11 -12.56 -45.85 -1.26
C ALA A 11 -12.45 -44.84 -0.09
N MET A 12 -13.50 -44.73 0.72
CA MET A 12 -13.40 -44.26 2.11
C MET A 12 -14.46 -44.99 2.93
N GLY A 13 -14.11 -46.23 3.29
CA GLY A 13 -14.83 -47.01 4.28
C GLY A 13 -13.81 -47.86 5.00
N GLU A 14 -13.41 -47.42 6.20
CA GLU A 14 -13.10 -48.32 7.31
C GLU A 14 -12.90 -47.52 8.61
N SER A 15 -13.36 -48.11 9.72
CA SER A 15 -13.24 -47.66 11.12
C SER A 15 -14.30 -46.69 11.68
N PHE A 16 -15.58 -47.07 11.59
CA PHE A 16 -16.56 -46.70 12.62
C PHE A 16 -17.26 -47.96 13.11
N GLN A 17 -17.02 -48.34 14.37
CA GLN A 17 -17.93 -49.06 15.28
C GLN A 17 -17.12 -49.60 16.48
N ARG A 18 -17.29 -48.98 17.66
CA ARG A 18 -17.65 -49.60 18.96
C ARG A 18 -17.15 -48.75 20.12
N GLY A 19 -18.08 -48.27 20.93
CA GLY A 19 -17.78 -47.59 22.19
C GLY A 19 -18.97 -46.82 22.76
N ALA A 20 -20.13 -47.46 22.87
CA ALA A 20 -21.25 -46.93 23.66
C ALA A 20 -20.91 -47.04 25.17
N GLY A 21 -21.00 -45.93 25.89
CA GLY A 21 -20.86 -45.88 27.35
C GLY A 21 -21.41 -44.55 27.86
N GLY A 22 -22.68 -44.57 28.27
CA GLY A 22 -23.46 -43.36 28.56
C GLY A 22 -23.01 -42.55 29.76
N LYS A 23 -23.52 -41.32 29.85
CA LYS A 23 -23.84 -40.62 31.10
C LYS A 23 -24.82 -39.47 30.82
N SER A 24 -26.04 -39.69 31.29
CA SER A 24 -27.07 -38.76 31.80
C SER A 24 -26.94 -37.27 31.46
N VAL A 25 -27.88 -36.80 30.65
CA VAL A 25 -28.29 -35.38 30.58
C VAL A 25 -29.16 -35.08 31.82
N LYS A 26 -28.83 -34.03 32.59
CA LYS A 26 -29.71 -33.44 33.60
C LYS A 26 -30.30 -32.12 33.09
N PRO A 27 -31.56 -31.80 33.43
CA PRO A 27 -32.29 -30.69 32.83
C PRO A 27 -31.92 -29.34 33.46
N PHE A 28 -31.97 -28.31 32.62
CA PHE A 28 -31.86 -26.90 32.97
C PHE A 28 -33.09 -26.50 33.80
N SER A 29 -32.88 -26.06 35.04
CA SER A 29 -33.92 -25.46 35.88
C SER A 29 -33.52 -24.02 36.21
N GLY A 30 -34.41 -23.09 35.88
CA GLY A 30 -34.26 -21.67 36.13
C GLY A 30 -34.27 -21.35 37.62
N GLY A 31 -33.40 -20.43 38.02
CA GLY A 31 -33.29 -19.93 39.38
C GLY A 31 -32.84 -18.47 39.38
N LEU A 32 -33.76 -17.62 39.79
CA LEU A 32 -33.69 -16.20 40.11
C LEU A 32 -32.34 -15.73 40.70
N TRP A 33 -31.70 -14.74 40.08
CA TRP A 33 -30.52 -14.05 40.63
C TRP A 33 -30.93 -13.10 41.76
N GLN A 34 -30.52 -13.38 43.00
CA GLN A 34 -30.43 -12.39 44.08
C GLN A 34 -28.95 -12.07 44.35
N PRO A 35 -28.55 -10.79 44.50
CA PRO A 35 -27.18 -10.44 44.85
C PRO A 35 -26.99 -10.52 46.36
N THR A 36 -26.29 -11.54 46.86
CA THR A 36 -25.78 -11.56 48.23
C THR A 36 -24.55 -10.66 48.34
N ARG A 37 -24.71 -9.54 49.02
CA ARG A 37 -23.67 -8.57 49.34
C ARG A 37 -22.78 -9.13 50.45
N ASN A 38 -21.73 -9.88 50.11
CA ASN A 38 -20.78 -10.40 51.10
C ASN A 38 -19.73 -9.34 51.44
N ARG A 39 -19.79 -8.80 52.67
CA ARG A 39 -18.70 -8.04 53.31
C ARG A 39 -17.49 -8.97 53.46
N LYS A 40 -16.38 -8.71 52.76
CA LYS A 40 -15.07 -9.31 53.08
C LYS A 40 -14.30 -8.43 54.06
N ALA A 41 -13.78 -9.06 55.10
CA ALA A 41 -12.78 -8.53 56.03
C ALA A 41 -11.42 -8.36 55.33
N PRO A 42 -10.54 -7.44 55.79
CA PRO A 42 -9.26 -7.19 55.15
C PRO A 42 -8.20 -8.19 55.63
N GLY A 43 -7.43 -8.82 54.72
CA GLY A 43 -6.20 -9.53 55.12
C GLY A 43 -5.78 -10.81 54.39
N THR A 44 -6.27 -11.15 53.19
CA THR A 44 -5.74 -12.31 52.45
C THR A 44 -5.35 -11.92 51.03
N ALA A 45 -4.04 -11.97 50.73
CA ALA A 45 -3.50 -11.77 49.40
C ALA A 45 -4.01 -12.88 48.46
N GLU A 46 -4.57 -12.47 47.32
CA GLU A 46 -5.01 -13.39 46.27
C GLU A 46 -3.81 -14.08 45.63
N GLY A 47 -3.87 -15.41 45.60
CA GLY A 47 -2.90 -16.25 44.90
C GLY A 47 -3.01 -16.05 43.39
N TRP A 48 -1.89 -15.70 42.77
CA TRP A 48 -1.76 -15.62 41.32
C TRP A 48 -1.62 -17.04 40.77
N SER A 49 -2.61 -17.52 40.02
CA SER A 49 -2.50 -18.76 39.26
C SER A 49 -1.62 -18.55 38.03
N CYS A 50 -0.44 -19.17 38.02
CA CYS A 50 0.48 -19.17 36.89
C CYS A 50 -0.05 -20.03 35.74
N PHE A 51 -0.75 -19.42 34.79
CA PHE A 51 -1.02 -20.04 33.49
C PHE A 51 -0.02 -19.47 32.46
N GLY A 52 0.89 -20.31 31.96
CA GLY A 52 1.64 -20.06 30.71
C GLY A 52 3.12 -19.68 30.80
N PHE A 53 3.74 -19.58 31.99
CA PHE A 53 5.19 -19.33 32.10
C PHE A 53 5.99 -20.62 32.29
N ARG A 54 6.81 -21.01 31.29
CA ARG A 54 7.93 -21.95 31.50
C ARG A 54 9.16 -21.16 31.90
N GLY A 55 9.26 -20.86 33.18
CA GLY A 55 10.48 -20.33 33.82
C GLY A 55 10.79 -21.14 35.09
N PRO A 56 12.03 -21.09 35.61
CA PRO A 56 12.47 -21.89 36.76
C PRO A 56 11.74 -21.58 38.08
N LEU A 57 10.82 -20.61 38.07
CA LEU A 57 9.98 -20.21 39.20
C LEU A 57 8.69 -21.06 39.35
N CYS A 58 8.44 -22.02 38.47
CA CYS A 58 7.29 -22.92 38.57
C CYS A 58 7.74 -24.38 38.46
N ASP A 59 8.42 -24.85 39.50
CA ASP A 59 8.62 -26.28 39.75
C ASP A 59 7.43 -26.77 40.61
N PRO A 60 6.48 -27.57 40.07
CA PRO A 60 5.28 -27.99 40.79
C PRO A 60 5.59 -28.91 41.99
N TRP A 61 6.85 -29.31 42.18
CA TRP A 61 7.30 -30.16 43.29
C TRP A 61 7.96 -29.40 44.45
N ARG A 62 8.10 -28.08 44.39
CA ARG A 62 8.72 -27.27 45.46
C ARG A 62 7.64 -26.56 46.29
N THR A 63 7.04 -27.28 47.24
CA THR A 63 5.97 -26.78 48.14
C THR A 63 6.46 -26.07 49.40
N ARG A 64 7.73 -25.63 49.46
CA ARG A 64 8.22 -24.85 50.61
C ARG A 64 8.07 -23.35 50.37
N PRO A 65 7.36 -22.62 51.25
CA PRO A 65 7.34 -21.16 51.22
C PRO A 65 8.76 -20.64 51.47
N MET A 66 9.18 -19.64 50.68
CA MET A 66 10.47 -18.96 50.87
C MET A 66 10.53 -18.34 52.26
N THR A 67 11.59 -18.63 52.99
CA THR A 67 11.89 -18.03 54.29
C THR A 67 12.94 -16.93 54.15
N ALA A 68 13.03 -16.03 55.13
CA ALA A 68 14.03 -14.95 55.13
C ALA A 68 15.50 -15.44 55.15
N ALA A 69 15.72 -16.75 55.33
CA ALA A 69 17.04 -17.39 55.31
C ALA A 69 17.41 -17.97 53.93
N ASP A 70 16.48 -17.97 52.96
CA ASP A 70 16.77 -18.50 51.62
C ASP A 70 17.68 -17.53 50.84
N PRO A 71 18.76 -18.01 50.20
CA PRO A 71 19.60 -17.17 49.37
C PRO A 71 18.78 -16.60 48.20
N LEU A 72 18.92 -15.29 47.96
CA LEU A 72 18.27 -14.61 46.85
C LEU A 72 18.59 -15.35 45.54
N PRO A 73 17.58 -15.59 44.68
CA PRO A 73 17.85 -16.18 43.37
C PRO A 73 18.88 -15.31 42.65
N PRO A 74 19.83 -15.93 41.92
CA PRO A 74 20.82 -15.17 41.16
C PRO A 74 20.09 -14.19 40.23
N PRO A 75 20.60 -12.96 40.06
CA PRO A 75 20.01 -12.01 39.13
C PRO A 75 19.90 -12.68 37.76
N LEU A 76 18.70 -12.65 37.17
CA LEU A 76 18.47 -13.20 35.84
C LEU A 76 19.50 -12.60 34.88
N PRO A 77 20.10 -13.41 33.98
CA PRO A 77 21.07 -12.91 33.03
C PRO A 77 20.44 -11.78 32.21
N MET A 78 21.08 -10.61 32.20
CA MET A 78 20.55 -9.41 31.51
C MET A 78 20.35 -9.61 30.00
N SER A 79 20.85 -10.70 29.41
CA SER A 79 20.61 -11.09 28.03
C SER A 79 19.14 -11.39 27.72
N ASP A 80 18.35 -11.84 28.70
CA ASP A 80 16.91 -12.12 28.49
C ASP A 80 16.05 -10.84 28.53
N ILE A 81 16.59 -9.74 29.04
CA ILE A 81 15.92 -8.42 29.10
C ILE A 81 16.15 -7.60 27.81
N GLN A 82 17.18 -7.94 27.02
CA GLN A 82 17.50 -7.19 25.79
C GLN A 82 16.47 -7.38 24.66
N GLN A 83 15.58 -8.37 24.73
CA GLN A 83 14.59 -8.68 23.68
C GLN A 83 13.16 -8.30 24.08
N GLY A 84 12.97 -7.20 24.81
CA GLY A 84 11.62 -6.69 25.10
C GLY A 84 10.83 -6.43 23.80
N PRO A 85 9.57 -6.89 23.68
CA PRO A 85 8.77 -6.79 22.45
C PRO A 85 8.68 -5.36 21.89
N GLY A 86 8.73 -4.31 22.72
CA GLY A 86 8.69 -2.93 22.24
C GLY A 86 9.86 -2.48 21.34
N ARG A 87 11.03 -3.14 21.38
CA ARG A 87 12.24 -2.68 20.64
C ARG A 87 12.15 -2.92 19.13
N ALA A 88 11.42 -3.94 18.69
CA ALA A 88 11.25 -4.27 17.27
C ALA A 88 10.21 -3.39 16.56
N LEU A 89 9.34 -2.72 17.32
CA LEU A 89 8.20 -2.00 16.76
C LEU A 89 8.62 -0.80 15.89
N LEU A 90 9.44 0.10 16.43
CA LEU A 90 9.85 1.31 15.70
C LEU A 90 10.70 1.00 14.45
N PRO A 91 11.70 0.09 14.50
CA PRO A 91 12.38 -0.37 13.30
C PRO A 91 11.43 -0.99 12.28
N GLY A 92 10.44 -1.78 12.71
CA GLY A 92 9.46 -2.33 11.78
C GLY A 92 8.63 -1.26 11.07
N VAL A 93 8.20 -0.23 11.81
CA VAL A 93 7.44 0.89 11.23
C VAL A 93 8.31 1.72 10.28
N PHE A 94 9.58 1.92 10.61
CA PHE A 94 10.56 2.54 9.73
C PHE A 94 10.70 1.76 8.42
N SER A 95 10.93 0.45 8.49
CA SER A 95 11.09 -0.42 7.32
C SER A 95 9.85 -0.39 6.41
N LEU A 96 8.65 -0.35 6.99
CA LEU A 96 7.42 -0.16 6.23
C LEU A 96 7.39 1.20 5.52
N GLY A 97 7.72 2.28 6.22
CA GLY A 97 7.82 3.60 5.63
C GLY A 97 8.82 3.67 4.47
N PHE A 98 9.99 3.05 4.66
CA PHE A 98 11.05 2.97 3.65
C PHE A 98 10.58 2.22 2.40
N ALA A 99 9.97 1.05 2.57
CA ALA A 99 9.42 0.28 1.45
C ALA A 99 8.29 1.05 0.74
N LEU A 100 7.42 1.74 1.47
CA LEU A 100 6.38 2.60 0.89
C LEU A 100 6.97 3.77 0.10
N GLY A 101 8.12 4.32 0.52
CA GLY A 101 8.88 5.29 -0.25
C GLY A 101 9.33 4.72 -1.59
N GLY A 102 9.93 3.52 -1.58
CA GLY A 102 10.34 2.82 -2.80
C GLY A 102 9.18 2.44 -3.72
N PHE A 103 8.06 2.01 -3.16
CA PHE A 103 6.84 1.77 -3.95
C PHE A 103 6.26 3.06 -4.52
N PHE A 104 6.26 4.15 -3.76
CA PHE A 104 5.78 5.43 -4.26
C PHE A 104 6.59 5.87 -5.47
N ASP A 105 7.91 5.79 -5.38
CA ASP A 105 8.82 6.09 -6.48
C ASP A 105 8.63 5.14 -7.68
N GLY A 106 8.71 3.82 -7.45
CA GLY A 106 8.55 2.81 -8.50
C GLY A 106 7.18 2.83 -9.18
N ILE A 107 6.09 3.09 -8.45
CA ILE A 107 4.76 3.16 -9.06
C ILE A 107 4.56 4.50 -9.77
N LEU A 108 4.83 5.62 -9.08
CA LEU A 108 4.53 6.94 -9.61
C LEU A 108 5.49 7.31 -10.74
N LEU A 109 6.80 7.19 -10.51
CA LEU A 109 7.81 7.65 -11.45
C LEU A 109 8.10 6.62 -12.54
N HIS A 110 8.22 5.33 -12.20
CA HIS A 110 8.55 4.32 -13.21
C HIS A 110 7.34 3.87 -14.02
N GLN A 111 6.16 3.73 -13.41
CA GLN A 111 5.01 3.12 -14.10
C GLN A 111 3.97 4.13 -14.58
N ILE A 112 3.55 5.07 -13.73
CA ILE A 112 2.49 6.04 -14.07
C ILE A 112 3.05 7.15 -14.96
N LEU A 113 4.07 7.86 -14.47
CA LEU A 113 4.65 9.00 -15.16
C LEU A 113 5.72 8.58 -16.17
N GLN A 114 6.33 7.41 -15.98
CA GLN A 114 7.39 6.86 -16.83
C GLN A 114 8.54 7.86 -17.05
N TRP A 115 8.83 8.69 -16.04
CA TRP A 115 9.89 9.71 -16.12
C TRP A 115 11.28 9.09 -16.15
N HIS A 116 11.42 7.91 -15.54
CA HIS A 116 12.61 7.08 -15.58
C HIS A 116 12.27 5.65 -15.17
N HIS A 117 13.10 4.70 -15.58
CA HIS A 117 13.18 3.34 -15.04
C HIS A 117 14.48 3.18 -14.25
N LEU A 118 14.62 2.09 -13.50
CA LEU A 118 15.75 1.87 -12.59
C LEU A 118 17.12 2.02 -13.28
N LEU A 119 17.26 1.61 -14.54
CA LEU A 119 18.53 1.60 -15.27
C LEU A 119 18.61 2.66 -16.37
N SER A 120 17.70 3.65 -16.40
CA SER A 120 17.62 4.63 -17.51
C SER A 120 18.85 5.51 -17.69
N GLY A 121 19.69 5.68 -16.66
CA GLY A 121 20.94 6.42 -16.71
C GLY A 121 22.11 5.66 -17.33
N LEU A 122 21.97 4.35 -17.55
CA LEU A 122 23.04 3.53 -18.12
C LEU A 122 23.01 3.54 -19.66
N ALA A 123 24.13 3.89 -20.29
CA ALA A 123 24.21 4.16 -21.72
C ALA A 123 24.27 2.93 -22.65
N SER A 124 24.37 1.71 -22.11
CA SER A 124 24.49 0.50 -22.93
C SER A 124 23.18 0.21 -23.69
N PRO A 125 23.23 -0.22 -24.98
CA PRO A 125 22.04 -0.60 -25.74
C PRO A 125 21.16 -1.65 -25.05
N ALA A 126 21.76 -2.54 -24.23
CA ALA A 126 21.03 -3.54 -23.46
C ALA A 126 20.05 -2.91 -22.45
N TYR A 127 20.36 -1.72 -21.91
CA TYR A 127 19.50 -1.01 -20.97
C TYR A 127 18.51 -0.06 -21.67
N ALA A 128 18.64 0.15 -22.98
CA ALA A 128 17.64 0.88 -23.77
C ALA A 128 16.40 0.00 -24.06
N ASP A 129 16.50 -1.31 -23.89
CA ASP A 129 15.39 -2.25 -24.07
C ASP A 129 14.37 -2.10 -22.91
N ILE A 130 13.12 -1.81 -23.27
CA ILE A 130 12.03 -1.64 -22.33
C ILE A 130 11.75 -2.92 -21.52
N THR A 131 11.97 -4.10 -22.08
CA THR A 131 11.76 -5.37 -21.36
C THR A 131 12.76 -5.53 -20.22
N VAL A 132 14.01 -5.10 -20.42
CA VAL A 132 15.06 -5.09 -19.40
C VAL A 132 14.74 -4.06 -18.31
N GLN A 133 14.26 -2.88 -18.70
CA GLN A 133 13.85 -1.84 -17.74
C GLN A 133 12.67 -2.31 -16.87
N ILE A 134 11.63 -2.89 -17.47
CA ILE A 134 10.48 -3.45 -16.74
C ILE A 134 10.91 -4.58 -15.80
N LEU A 135 11.83 -5.45 -16.25
CA LEU A 135 12.38 -6.49 -15.39
C LEU A 135 13.13 -5.89 -14.20
N ALA A 136 14.02 -4.92 -14.43
CA ALA A 136 14.78 -4.25 -13.39
C ALA A 136 13.86 -3.56 -12.38
N ASP A 137 12.82 -2.87 -12.85
CA ASP A 137 11.78 -2.28 -12.01
C ASP A 137 11.07 -3.36 -11.19
N GLY A 138 10.66 -4.48 -11.80
CA GLY A 138 10.01 -5.58 -11.09
C GLY A 138 10.87 -6.20 -9.99
N LEU A 139 12.19 -6.33 -10.23
CA LEU A 139 13.15 -6.78 -9.24
C LEU A 139 13.31 -5.77 -8.09
N PHE A 140 13.33 -4.47 -8.42
CA PHE A 140 13.31 -3.41 -7.42
C PHE A 140 12.04 -3.46 -6.54
N HIS A 141 10.86 -3.64 -7.14
CA HIS A 141 9.60 -3.81 -6.40
C HIS A 141 9.63 -5.07 -5.52
N THR A 142 10.24 -6.15 -6.00
CA THR A 142 10.43 -7.38 -5.20
C THR A 142 11.30 -7.11 -3.98
N LEU A 143 12.39 -6.34 -4.12
CA LEU A 143 13.21 -5.90 -2.99
C LEU A 143 12.37 -5.08 -1.99
N MET A 144 11.54 -4.15 -2.47
CA MET A 144 10.66 -3.37 -1.59
C MET A 144 9.63 -4.27 -0.86
N TYR A 145 9.11 -5.31 -1.50
CA TYR A 145 8.26 -6.31 -0.83
C TYR A 145 9.00 -7.07 0.28
N LEU A 146 10.26 -7.44 0.06
CA LEU A 146 11.07 -8.11 1.10
C LEU A 146 11.30 -7.19 2.31
N ILE A 147 11.61 -5.91 2.07
CA ILE A 147 11.76 -4.91 3.14
C ILE A 147 10.43 -4.69 3.87
N ALA A 148 9.31 -4.59 3.14
CA ALA A 148 7.98 -4.47 3.73
C ALA A 148 7.62 -5.70 4.58
N ALA A 149 7.90 -6.91 4.10
CA ALA A 149 7.66 -8.16 4.82
C ALA A 149 8.51 -8.22 6.11
N LEU A 150 9.76 -7.79 6.07
CA LEU A 150 10.60 -7.65 7.26
C LEU A 150 9.99 -6.63 8.23
N GLY A 151 9.51 -5.48 7.73
CA GLY A 151 8.81 -4.48 8.53
C GLY A 151 7.58 -5.03 9.23
N LEU A 152 6.71 -5.75 8.49
CA LEU A 152 5.53 -6.43 9.03
C LEU A 152 5.90 -7.47 10.09
N TRP A 153 6.93 -8.27 9.84
CA TRP A 153 7.41 -9.27 10.79
C TRP A 153 7.92 -8.62 12.09
N LEU A 154 8.68 -7.52 11.99
CA LEU A 154 9.14 -6.75 13.14
C LEU A 154 7.97 -6.11 13.92
N LEU A 155 6.97 -5.56 13.22
CA LEU A 155 5.72 -5.09 13.84
C LEU A 155 5.02 -6.23 14.58
N TRP A 156 4.90 -7.40 13.97
CA TRP A 156 4.26 -8.55 14.58
C TRP A 156 5.00 -9.00 15.83
N ARG A 157 6.34 -9.09 15.78
CA ARG A 157 7.17 -9.39 16.96
C ARG A 157 7.03 -8.33 18.04
N GLY A 158 6.87 -7.07 17.65
CA GLY A 158 6.75 -5.95 18.59
C GLY A 158 5.35 -5.54 18.99
N ARG A 159 4.33 -6.30 18.60
CA ARG A 159 2.91 -5.93 18.79
C ARG A 159 2.51 -5.63 20.23
N ALA A 160 3.14 -6.27 21.22
CA ALA A 160 2.85 -6.00 22.63
C ALA A 160 3.26 -4.58 23.06
N GLY A 161 4.17 -3.93 22.32
CA GLY A 161 4.56 -2.53 22.53
C GLY A 161 3.62 -1.50 21.91
N LEU A 162 2.65 -1.91 21.07
CA LEU A 162 1.73 -0.98 20.40
C LEU A 162 0.89 -0.16 21.38
N THR A 163 0.54 -0.73 22.53
CA THR A 163 -0.20 -0.04 23.60
C THR A 163 0.62 1.06 24.28
N HIS A 164 1.95 1.01 24.17
CA HIS A 164 2.87 1.95 24.82
C HIS A 164 3.40 3.02 23.87
N VAL A 165 3.22 2.85 22.55
CA VAL A 165 3.69 3.80 21.54
C VAL A 165 2.50 4.48 20.89
N GLY A 166 2.37 5.78 21.12
CA GLY A 166 1.29 6.58 20.52
C GLY A 166 1.35 6.61 18.99
N GLY A 167 0.19 6.61 18.33
CA GLY A 167 0.08 6.60 16.86
C GLY A 167 0.84 7.74 16.17
N ARG A 168 0.97 8.91 16.81
CA ARG A 168 1.80 10.02 16.28
C ARG A 168 3.27 9.62 16.13
N ARG A 169 3.81 8.91 17.11
CA ARG A 169 5.21 8.44 17.07
C ARG A 169 5.36 7.36 16.01
N LEU A 170 4.41 6.44 15.86
CA LEU A 170 4.41 5.46 14.78
C LEU A 170 4.41 6.15 13.42
N MET A 171 3.51 7.12 13.19
CA MET A 171 3.49 7.91 11.96
C MET A 171 4.83 8.63 11.72
N GLY A 172 5.42 9.21 12.76
CA GLY A 172 6.74 9.84 12.67
C GLY A 172 7.83 8.89 12.16
N TRP A 173 7.86 7.65 12.68
CA TRP A 173 8.80 6.63 12.22
C TRP A 173 8.53 6.13 10.79
N ALA A 174 7.27 6.07 10.37
CA ALA A 174 6.92 5.73 8.99
C ALA A 174 7.40 6.82 8.02
N LEU A 175 7.18 8.09 8.35
CA LEU A 175 7.67 9.22 7.52
C LEU A 175 9.20 9.32 7.50
N LEU A 176 9.87 8.99 8.61
CA LEU A 176 11.33 8.88 8.65
C LEU A 176 11.83 7.82 7.66
N GLY A 177 11.20 6.65 7.63
CA GLY A 177 11.52 5.60 6.65
C GLY A 177 11.29 6.06 5.21
N PHE A 178 10.12 6.66 4.95
CA PHE A 178 9.74 7.15 3.62
C PHE A 178 10.74 8.18 3.10
N GLY A 179 11.09 9.18 3.90
CA GLY A 179 12.07 10.20 3.51
C GLY A 179 13.48 9.63 3.38
N ALA A 180 13.85 8.65 4.22
CA ALA A 180 15.16 8.00 4.12
C ALA A 180 15.33 7.24 2.80
N TRP A 181 14.28 6.61 2.25
CA TRP A 181 14.33 6.01 0.92
C TRP A 181 14.69 7.07 -0.14
N HIS A 182 13.95 8.17 -0.20
CA HIS A 182 14.15 9.22 -1.21
C HIS A 182 15.52 9.90 -1.10
N ILE A 183 16.06 10.02 0.11
CA ILE A 183 17.43 10.49 0.31
C ILE A 183 18.43 9.45 -0.20
N LEU A 184 18.25 8.19 0.17
CA LEU A 184 19.14 7.12 -0.28
C LEU A 184 19.15 7.03 -1.81
N ASP A 185 17.99 7.04 -2.44
CA ASP A 185 17.85 6.98 -3.87
C ASP A 185 18.47 8.20 -4.57
N GLY A 186 18.17 9.42 -4.09
CA GLY A 186 18.79 10.64 -4.61
C GLY A 186 20.31 10.68 -4.50
N LEU A 187 20.88 10.23 -3.38
CA LEU A 187 22.33 10.22 -3.21
C LEU A 187 23.00 9.07 -3.95
N LEU A 188 22.48 7.86 -3.77
CA LEU A 188 23.10 6.63 -4.24
C LEU A 188 22.77 6.38 -5.71
N SER A 189 21.49 6.25 -6.05
CA SER A 189 21.04 5.90 -7.41
C SER A 189 21.28 7.06 -8.37
N HIS A 190 20.88 8.29 -8.01
CA HIS A 190 20.97 9.41 -8.96
C HIS A 190 22.35 10.01 -9.10
N TRP A 191 23.06 10.22 -7.99
CA TRP A 191 24.28 11.02 -7.99
C TRP A 191 25.54 10.17 -7.93
N LEU A 192 25.59 9.13 -7.09
CA LEU A 192 26.78 8.30 -6.95
C LEU A 192 26.91 7.26 -8.07
N LEU A 193 25.84 6.49 -8.30
CA LEU A 193 25.82 5.39 -9.26
C LEU A 193 25.34 5.84 -10.65
N GLY A 194 24.59 6.94 -10.74
CA GLY A 194 24.04 7.45 -11.98
C GLY A 194 23.10 6.47 -12.69
N LEU A 195 22.38 5.63 -11.91
CA LEU A 195 21.49 4.60 -12.44
C LEU A 195 20.29 5.19 -13.19
N HIS A 196 19.80 6.34 -12.73
CA HIS A 196 18.72 7.12 -13.32
C HIS A 196 18.76 8.55 -12.74
N ARG A 197 17.92 9.45 -13.23
CA ARG A 197 17.65 10.77 -12.63
C ARG A 197 16.13 10.89 -12.50
N ILE A 198 15.65 11.80 -11.66
CA ILE A 198 14.20 11.96 -11.42
C ILE A 198 13.41 12.13 -12.71
N ARG A 199 13.95 12.90 -13.64
CA ARG A 199 13.31 13.17 -14.92
C ARG A 199 14.33 13.19 -16.04
N MET A 200 14.24 12.22 -16.95
CA MET A 200 15.26 11.99 -17.98
C MET A 200 15.05 12.82 -19.24
N ASP A 201 13.81 13.22 -19.52
CA ASP A 201 13.35 13.92 -20.73
C ASP A 201 13.54 15.46 -20.69
N VAL A 202 14.27 15.97 -19.69
CA VAL A 202 14.48 17.42 -19.50
C VAL A 202 15.96 17.79 -19.49
N GLU A 203 16.25 19.01 -19.93
CA GLU A 203 17.61 19.57 -19.95
C GLU A 203 18.16 19.76 -18.52
N ASN A 204 17.40 20.40 -17.65
CA ASN A 204 17.81 20.66 -16.27
C ASN A 204 17.39 19.54 -15.32
N ARG A 205 18.07 18.40 -15.41
CA ARG A 205 17.81 17.23 -14.54
C ARG A 205 18.10 17.52 -13.07
N LEU A 206 19.12 18.33 -12.79
CA LEU A 206 19.53 18.67 -11.42
C LEU A 206 18.42 19.41 -10.65
N PHE A 207 17.67 20.29 -11.32
CA PHE A 207 16.53 20.96 -10.69
C PHE A 207 15.50 19.97 -10.15
N TRP A 208 15.11 18.97 -10.97
CA TRP A 208 14.13 17.97 -10.59
C TRP A 208 14.63 17.05 -9.49
N ASP A 209 15.90 16.65 -9.55
CA ASP A 209 16.53 15.88 -8.49
C ASP A 209 16.53 16.62 -7.15
N LEU A 210 16.94 17.88 -7.14
CA LEU A 210 16.95 18.69 -5.91
C LEU A 210 15.52 18.90 -5.39
N LEU A 211 14.57 19.23 -6.27
CA LEU A 211 13.18 19.41 -5.88
C LEU A 211 12.63 18.14 -5.22
N TRP A 212 12.80 16.98 -5.85
CA TRP A 212 12.32 15.71 -5.32
C TRP A 212 13.02 15.32 -4.02
N PHE A 213 14.35 15.45 -3.97
CA PHE A 213 15.17 15.17 -2.79
C PHE A 213 14.75 16.03 -1.60
N PHE A 214 14.52 17.33 -1.80
CA PHE A 214 14.12 18.21 -0.70
C PHE A 214 12.65 18.03 -0.30
N VAL A 215 11.74 17.83 -1.25
CA VAL A 215 10.31 17.68 -0.95
C VAL A 215 10.00 16.32 -0.33
N PHE A 216 10.40 15.21 -0.95
CA PHE A 216 10.06 13.86 -0.50
C PHE A 216 11.11 13.23 0.40
N GLY A 217 12.37 13.62 0.27
CA GLY A 217 13.43 13.20 1.19
C GLY A 217 13.47 14.05 2.46
N VAL A 218 13.98 15.27 2.36
CA VAL A 218 14.30 16.12 3.51
C VAL A 218 13.03 16.57 4.25
N ALA A 219 12.05 17.16 3.56
CA ALA A 219 10.88 17.73 4.23
C ALA A 219 10.00 16.66 4.89
N VAL A 220 9.78 15.51 4.22
CA VAL A 220 9.03 14.39 4.82
C VAL A 220 9.79 13.78 6.00
N MET A 221 11.11 13.57 5.88
CA MET A 221 11.91 13.06 6.99
C MET A 221 11.90 14.03 8.18
N LEU A 222 12.02 15.33 7.95
CA LEU A 222 11.92 16.36 8.99
C LEU A 222 10.52 16.36 9.64
N ALA A 223 9.45 16.26 8.86
CA ALA A 223 8.10 16.14 9.39
C ALA A 223 7.97 14.90 10.29
N GLY A 224 8.49 13.75 9.84
CA GLY A 224 8.55 12.52 10.62
C GLY A 224 9.30 12.70 11.94
N TRP A 225 10.48 13.31 11.89
CA TRP A 225 11.30 13.62 13.05
C TRP A 225 10.57 14.52 14.05
N LEU A 226 9.92 15.60 13.59
CA LEU A 226 9.12 16.48 14.44
C LEU A 226 7.96 15.74 15.14
N LEU A 227 7.32 14.79 14.44
CA LEU A 227 6.27 13.95 15.03
C LEU A 227 6.80 12.99 16.10
N THR A 228 8.05 12.53 15.98
CA THR A 228 8.68 11.69 17.02
C THR A 228 9.10 12.48 18.26
N ARG A 229 9.37 13.78 18.12
CA ARG A 229 9.83 14.67 19.21
C ARG A 229 8.72 15.25 20.08
N GLY A 230 7.49 15.27 19.58
CA GLY A 230 6.39 15.75 20.40
C GLY A 230 6.01 14.72 21.46
N GLU A 231 6.48 14.90 22.69
CA GLU A 231 6.05 14.11 23.86
C GLU A 231 4.87 14.75 24.61
N SER A 232 3.96 13.89 25.07
CA SER A 232 3.41 13.87 26.43
C SER A 232 3.13 15.21 27.12
N GLY A 233 2.08 15.92 26.69
CA GLY A 233 1.64 17.14 27.37
C GLY A 233 0.41 17.77 26.74
N ALA A 234 -0.75 17.12 26.87
CA ALA A 234 -2.07 17.77 26.87
C ALA A 234 -3.17 16.72 27.07
N ALA A 235 -3.35 16.29 28.33
CA ALA A 235 -4.71 16.18 28.83
C ALA A 235 -5.25 17.62 28.89
N GLY A 236 -5.91 18.06 27.83
CA GLY A 236 -6.39 19.43 27.67
C GLY A 236 -7.43 19.46 26.55
N GLY A 237 -8.67 19.17 26.92
CA GLY A 237 -9.82 19.13 26.01
C GLY A 237 -10.00 20.47 25.30
N SER A 238 -9.75 20.50 24.00
CA SER A 238 -10.31 21.44 22.99
C SER A 238 -9.56 21.36 21.65
N SER A 239 -8.39 20.73 21.57
CA SER A 239 -7.58 20.71 20.34
C SER A 239 -7.93 19.62 19.31
N GLY A 240 -8.85 18.69 19.63
CA GLY A 240 -9.19 17.56 18.74
C GLY A 240 -9.86 17.99 17.44
N ARG A 241 -10.71 19.02 17.49
CA ARG A 241 -11.50 19.47 16.34
C ARG A 241 -10.70 20.28 15.32
N ARG A 242 -9.71 21.07 15.76
CA ARG A 242 -8.82 21.83 14.85
C ARG A 242 -7.69 20.97 14.26
N ARG A 243 -7.19 19.96 14.98
CA ARG A 243 -6.11 19.08 14.49
C ARG A 243 -6.57 18.05 13.45
N ALA A 244 -7.84 17.62 13.50
CA ALA A 244 -8.44 16.81 12.44
C ALA A 244 -8.92 17.65 11.26
N ALA A 245 -9.30 18.91 11.48
CA ALA A 245 -9.82 19.77 10.42
C ALA A 245 -8.82 20.06 9.30
N VAL A 246 -7.53 20.27 9.62
CA VAL A 246 -6.52 20.60 8.59
C VAL A 246 -6.26 19.45 7.61
N PRO A 247 -5.93 18.22 8.05
CA PRO A 247 -5.75 17.11 7.12
C PRO A 247 -7.07 16.76 6.41
N VAL A 248 -8.23 16.85 7.07
CA VAL A 248 -9.53 16.60 6.42
C VAL A 248 -9.84 17.66 5.36
N LEU A 249 -9.60 18.94 5.64
CA LEU A 249 -9.77 20.03 4.69
C LEU A 249 -8.78 19.92 3.54
N LEU A 250 -7.54 19.51 3.79
CA LEU A 250 -6.55 19.31 2.73
C LEU A 250 -6.93 18.10 1.87
N THR A 251 -7.31 16.98 2.46
CA THR A 251 -7.81 15.80 1.73
C THR A 251 -9.07 16.13 0.94
N LEU A 252 -10.01 16.89 1.51
CA LEU A 252 -11.19 17.36 0.80
C LEU A 252 -10.82 18.33 -0.32
N ALA A 253 -9.94 19.29 -0.08
CA ALA A 253 -9.52 20.26 -1.10
C ALA A 253 -8.77 19.57 -2.25
N VAL A 254 -7.86 18.66 -1.96
CA VAL A 254 -7.14 17.86 -2.97
C VAL A 254 -8.10 16.92 -3.69
N GLY A 255 -9.01 16.26 -2.96
CA GLY A 255 -10.01 15.38 -3.55
C GLY A 255 -10.98 16.13 -4.47
N VAL A 256 -11.46 17.30 -4.05
CA VAL A 256 -12.33 18.17 -4.85
C VAL A 256 -11.57 18.77 -6.02
N ALA A 257 -10.36 19.30 -5.83
CA ALA A 257 -9.57 19.85 -6.92
C ALA A 257 -9.19 18.78 -7.95
N GLY A 258 -8.83 17.58 -7.49
CA GLY A 258 -8.61 16.41 -8.35
C GLY A 258 -9.87 16.03 -9.11
N ALA A 259 -11.01 15.89 -8.44
CA ALA A 259 -12.29 15.59 -9.08
C ALA A 259 -12.68 16.67 -10.11
N VAL A 260 -12.51 17.96 -9.79
CA VAL A 260 -12.79 19.06 -10.73
C VAL A 260 -11.83 19.04 -11.92
N ALA A 261 -10.54 18.76 -11.71
CA ALA A 261 -9.58 18.62 -12.80
C ALA A 261 -9.96 17.48 -13.75
N THR A 262 -10.58 16.41 -13.22
CA THR A 262 -11.01 15.28 -14.04
C THR A 262 -12.28 15.53 -14.87
N LEU A 263 -12.97 16.65 -14.66
CA LEU A 263 -14.15 17.01 -15.45
C LEU A 263 -13.72 17.56 -16.82
N PRO A 264 -14.35 17.12 -17.92
CA PRO A 264 -14.09 17.69 -19.23
C PRO A 264 -14.49 19.18 -19.26
N PRO A 265 -13.79 20.03 -20.04
CA PRO A 265 -14.15 21.43 -20.17
C PRO A 265 -15.54 21.59 -20.81
N PRO A 266 -16.37 22.52 -20.33
CA PRO A 266 -17.71 22.71 -20.88
C PRO A 266 -17.64 23.12 -22.35
N GLY A 267 -18.43 22.43 -23.18
CA GLY A 267 -18.54 22.68 -24.62
C GLY A 267 -17.40 22.13 -25.48
N VAL A 268 -16.59 21.19 -24.97
CA VAL A 268 -15.61 20.43 -25.75
C VAL A 268 -16.10 19.00 -25.93
N THR A 269 -16.27 18.60 -27.19
CA THR A 269 -16.69 17.25 -27.62
C THR A 269 -15.51 16.40 -28.08
N THR A 270 -14.31 16.96 -28.13
CA THR A 270 -13.10 16.24 -28.55
C THR A 270 -12.56 15.36 -27.43
N ALA A 271 -12.29 14.09 -27.75
CA ALA A 271 -11.66 13.11 -26.86
C ALA A 271 -10.43 12.48 -27.51
N LEU A 272 -9.47 12.07 -26.68
CA LEU A 272 -8.35 11.22 -27.05
C LEU A 272 -8.71 9.75 -26.82
N VAL A 273 -8.51 8.94 -27.86
CA VAL A 273 -8.73 7.50 -27.86
C VAL A 273 -7.42 6.80 -28.14
N LEU A 274 -6.96 5.96 -27.20
CA LEU A 274 -5.77 5.13 -27.36
C LEU A 274 -6.20 3.68 -27.58
N PHE A 275 -5.86 3.10 -28.72
CA PHE A 275 -6.12 1.70 -29.05
C PHE A 275 -5.01 0.76 -28.57
N ARG A 276 -5.40 -0.49 -28.35
CA ARG A 276 -4.46 -1.56 -27.96
C ARG A 276 -3.39 -1.79 -29.04
N PRO A 277 -2.18 -2.23 -28.64
CA PRO A 277 -1.16 -2.64 -29.61
C PRO A 277 -1.71 -3.72 -30.55
N GLY A 278 -1.46 -3.58 -31.85
CA GLY A 278 -1.94 -4.52 -32.87
C GLY A 278 -3.32 -4.22 -33.47
N THR A 279 -4.05 -3.22 -32.95
CA THR A 279 -5.25 -2.71 -33.64
C THR A 279 -4.84 -2.04 -34.95
N THR A 280 -5.44 -2.46 -36.05
CA THR A 280 -5.21 -1.85 -37.36
C THR A 280 -5.94 -0.51 -37.49
N ALA A 281 -5.48 0.37 -38.37
CA ALA A 281 -6.17 1.65 -38.61
C ALA A 281 -7.63 1.46 -39.06
N GLY A 282 -7.93 0.40 -39.81
CA GLY A 282 -9.29 0.06 -40.24
C GLY A 282 -10.20 -0.34 -39.08
N GLU A 283 -9.70 -1.14 -38.14
CA GLU A 283 -10.43 -1.51 -36.91
C GLU A 283 -10.67 -0.30 -36.01
N ALA A 284 -9.65 0.56 -35.84
CA ALA A 284 -9.78 1.80 -35.10
C ALA A 284 -10.85 2.71 -35.72
N LEU A 285 -10.80 2.94 -37.03
CA LEU A 285 -11.80 3.73 -37.76
C LEU A 285 -13.20 3.13 -37.68
N ALA A 286 -13.34 1.80 -37.74
CA ALA A 286 -14.63 1.13 -37.59
C ALA A 286 -15.22 1.33 -36.18
N ALA A 287 -14.38 1.26 -35.14
CA ALA A 287 -14.79 1.53 -33.76
C ALA A 287 -15.17 3.01 -33.54
N LEU A 288 -14.46 3.95 -34.17
CA LEU A 288 -14.84 5.37 -34.12
C LEU A 288 -16.15 5.62 -34.89
N ALA A 289 -16.34 4.99 -36.04
CA ALA A 289 -17.55 5.11 -36.84
C ALA A 289 -18.79 4.53 -36.13
N SER A 290 -18.63 3.49 -35.29
CA SER A 290 -19.76 2.92 -34.54
C SER A 290 -20.33 3.84 -33.47
N VAL A 291 -19.63 4.93 -33.12
CA VAL A 291 -20.06 5.93 -32.15
C VAL A 291 -20.25 7.32 -32.79
N ASP A 292 -20.37 7.38 -34.12
CA ASP A 292 -20.43 8.62 -34.91
C ASP A 292 -19.25 9.58 -34.63
N GLY A 293 -18.10 9.03 -34.24
CA GLY A 293 -16.90 9.78 -33.91
C GLY A 293 -16.21 10.31 -35.16
N ARG A 294 -15.99 11.62 -35.23
CA ARG A 294 -15.28 12.25 -36.34
C ARG A 294 -13.80 12.42 -36.00
N THR A 295 -12.92 11.80 -36.78
CA THR A 295 -11.47 11.97 -36.60
C THR A 295 -11.06 13.42 -36.83
N VAL A 296 -10.39 14.00 -35.84
CA VAL A 296 -9.74 15.31 -35.91
C VAL A 296 -8.27 15.13 -36.29
N TRP A 297 -7.60 14.16 -35.66
CA TRP A 297 -6.18 13.86 -35.86
C TRP A 297 -5.87 12.43 -35.43
N SER A 298 -4.81 11.85 -35.98
CA SER A 298 -4.24 10.58 -35.53
C SER A 298 -2.72 10.66 -35.53
N ASP A 299 -2.09 9.97 -34.58
CA ASP A 299 -0.65 9.85 -34.55
C ASP A 299 -0.13 8.93 -35.67
N PRO A 300 1.16 9.03 -36.08
CA PRO A 300 1.72 8.19 -37.14
C PRO A 300 1.71 6.69 -36.83
N SER A 301 1.70 6.28 -35.56
CA SER A 301 1.59 4.87 -35.17
C SER A 301 0.16 4.31 -35.33
N GLY A 302 -0.84 5.19 -35.54
CA GLY A 302 -2.24 4.82 -35.70
C GLY A 302 -2.89 4.32 -34.41
N ARG A 303 -2.29 4.59 -33.24
CA ARG A 303 -2.76 4.10 -31.94
C ARG A 303 -3.50 5.17 -31.15
N LEU A 304 -3.10 6.42 -31.29
CA LEU A 304 -3.69 7.56 -30.59
C LEU A 304 -4.45 8.42 -31.59
N TRP A 305 -5.72 8.64 -31.29
CA TRP A 305 -6.65 9.38 -32.12
C TRP A 305 -7.30 10.50 -31.33
N ALA A 306 -7.32 11.70 -31.87
CA ALA A 306 -8.17 12.78 -31.39
C ALA A 306 -9.46 12.77 -32.22
N VAL A 307 -10.59 12.67 -31.54
CA VAL A 307 -11.89 12.40 -32.15
C VAL A 307 -12.91 13.34 -31.57
N ASP A 308 -13.69 13.98 -32.44
CA ASP A 308 -14.86 14.76 -32.06
C ASP A 308 -16.04 13.79 -31.87
N LEU A 309 -16.48 13.64 -30.63
CA LEU A 309 -17.55 12.73 -30.23
C LEU A 309 -18.83 13.55 -29.96
N PRO A 310 -19.86 13.45 -30.80
CA PRO A 310 -21.12 14.16 -30.56
C PRO A 310 -21.81 13.68 -29.27
N ASP A 311 -22.69 14.51 -28.72
CA ASP A 311 -23.50 14.21 -27.53
C ASP A 311 -24.29 12.90 -27.75
N GLY A 312 -23.83 11.80 -27.14
CA GLY A 312 -24.40 10.45 -27.33
C GLY A 312 -23.38 9.35 -27.63
N GLY A 313 -22.14 9.69 -28.01
CA GLY A 313 -21.06 8.72 -28.23
C GLY A 313 -20.65 8.01 -26.93
N SER A 314 -20.77 6.68 -26.91
CA SER A 314 -20.47 5.86 -25.73
C SER A 314 -18.98 5.49 -25.68
N ALA A 315 -18.26 5.98 -24.67
CA ALA A 315 -16.89 5.53 -24.40
C ALA A 315 -16.82 4.00 -24.16
N LEU A 316 -17.90 3.39 -23.66
CA LEU A 316 -17.98 1.94 -23.44
C LEU A 316 -17.88 1.17 -24.75
N ASP A 317 -18.47 1.68 -25.82
CA ASP A 317 -18.47 1.02 -27.13
C ASP A 317 -17.09 1.14 -27.78
N LEU A 318 -16.38 2.24 -27.54
CA LEU A 318 -14.97 2.39 -27.91
C LEU A 318 -14.07 1.39 -27.17
N TYR A 319 -14.29 1.15 -25.88
CA TYR A 319 -13.57 0.10 -25.13
C TYR A 319 -13.86 -1.29 -25.71
N GLN A 320 -15.10 -1.58 -26.11
CA GLN A 320 -15.43 -2.84 -26.80
C GLN A 320 -14.74 -2.94 -28.17
N GLY A 321 -14.57 -1.81 -28.86
CA GLY A 321 -13.79 -1.67 -30.09
C GLY A 321 -12.26 -1.77 -29.92
N GLY A 322 -11.77 -2.08 -28.72
CA GLY A 322 -10.34 -2.27 -28.44
C GLY A 322 -9.60 -1.00 -28.04
N ALA A 323 -10.31 0.08 -27.69
CA ALA A 323 -9.70 1.19 -26.97
C ALA A 323 -9.21 0.71 -25.59
N LEU A 324 -8.02 1.16 -25.19
CA LEU A 324 -7.47 1.01 -23.85
C LEU A 324 -7.77 2.25 -22.99
N LEU A 325 -7.87 3.41 -23.61
CA LEU A 325 -8.15 4.68 -22.94
C LEU A 325 -9.07 5.53 -23.83
N VAL A 326 -10.07 6.14 -23.20
CA VAL A 326 -10.92 7.18 -23.78
C VAL A 326 -10.95 8.31 -22.75
N SER A 327 -10.47 9.49 -23.10
CA SER A 327 -10.25 10.59 -22.14
C SER A 327 -11.52 11.12 -21.48
N ASN A 328 -12.64 11.13 -22.22
CA ASN A 328 -13.96 11.52 -21.71
C ASN A 328 -14.78 10.31 -21.19
N GLY A 329 -14.13 9.17 -20.97
CA GLY A 329 -14.76 7.91 -20.60
C GLY A 329 -14.90 7.65 -19.09
N VAL A 330 -14.98 6.37 -18.72
CA VAL A 330 -15.23 5.91 -17.34
C VAL A 330 -14.04 6.22 -16.41
N VAL A 331 -12.84 6.31 -16.97
CA VAL A 331 -11.65 6.76 -16.23
C VAL A 331 -11.65 8.29 -16.23
N PRO A 332 -11.60 8.95 -15.07
CA PRO A 332 -11.72 10.40 -14.95
C PRO A 332 -10.44 11.06 -15.47
N ALA A 333 -10.34 11.22 -16.78
CA ALA A 333 -9.19 11.75 -17.51
C ALA A 333 -9.55 13.01 -18.31
N GLY A 334 -10.58 13.75 -17.90
CA GLY A 334 -11.02 14.98 -18.59
C GLY A 334 -9.96 16.10 -18.65
N CYS A 335 -8.89 16.03 -17.85
CA CYS A 335 -7.68 16.85 -18.04
C CYS A 335 -7.09 16.70 -19.45
N LEU A 336 -7.19 15.49 -20.03
CA LEU A 336 -6.69 15.20 -21.36
C LEU A 336 -7.53 15.85 -22.45
N ASP A 337 -8.75 16.32 -22.14
CA ASP A 337 -9.65 17.02 -23.06
C ASP A 337 -9.45 18.55 -23.06
N TRP A 338 -8.53 19.06 -22.25
CA TRP A 338 -8.14 20.49 -22.19
C TRP A 338 -7.24 20.92 -23.35
N PHE A 339 -7.62 20.55 -24.58
CA PHE A 339 -6.98 21.01 -25.80
C PHE A 339 -8.02 21.48 -26.81
N ARG A 340 -7.63 22.45 -27.65
CA ARG A 340 -8.42 22.85 -28.81
C ARG A 340 -7.60 22.62 -30.06
N PRO A 341 -8.09 21.85 -31.03
CA PRO A 341 -7.47 21.79 -32.35
C PRO A 341 -7.38 23.20 -32.93
N ALA A 342 -6.24 23.56 -33.52
CA ALA A 342 -6.10 24.84 -34.20
C ALA A 342 -7.15 24.95 -35.34
N PRO A 343 -7.82 26.10 -35.51
CA PRO A 343 -8.79 26.27 -36.60
C PRO A 343 -8.10 26.03 -37.96
N GLY A 344 -8.60 25.08 -38.75
CA GLY A 344 -8.20 24.89 -40.15
C GLY A 344 -7.44 23.59 -40.52
N GLN A 345 -7.23 22.63 -39.62
CA GLN A 345 -6.57 21.35 -39.97
C GLN A 345 -7.52 20.21 -40.36
N GLY A 346 -8.83 20.42 -40.38
CA GLY A 346 -9.79 19.45 -40.91
C GLY A 346 -9.75 19.42 -42.44
N GLY A 347 -8.77 18.74 -43.05
CA GLY A 347 -8.79 18.58 -44.51
C GLY A 347 -7.52 18.16 -45.24
N ARG A 348 -6.56 17.48 -44.60
CA ARG A 348 -5.51 16.77 -45.38
C ARG A 348 -5.39 15.33 -44.90
N ALA A 349 -6.30 14.50 -45.39
CA ALA A 349 -6.01 13.09 -45.59
C ALA A 349 -4.87 13.02 -46.61
N ALA A 350 -3.66 12.70 -46.17
CA ALA A 350 -2.62 12.24 -47.07
C ALA A 350 -2.99 10.81 -47.46
N LEU A 351 -3.40 10.66 -48.72
CA LEU A 351 -3.47 9.37 -49.41
C LEU A 351 -2.07 8.77 -49.56
#